data_AF-A0A2S2NJW7-F1
#
_entry.id   AF-A0A2S2NJW7-F1
#
_cell.length_a   1.000
_cell.length_b   1.000
_cell.length_c   1.000
_cell.angle_alpha   90.00
_cell.angle_beta   90.00
_cell.angle_gamma   90.00
#
_symmetry.space_group_name_H-M   'P 1'
#
loop_
_entity.id
_entity.type
_entity.pdbx_description
1 polymer ?
#
loop_
_entity_poly.entity_id
_entity_poly.type
_entity_poly.pdbx_seq_one_letter_code
_entity_poly.pdbx_strand_id
1 'polypeptide(L)'
;KMIFFKFNLLSFKITILAVSITPAYSVYDPEIFFDACSNVLIDYAGFQNDVAQDLINIDNLTYHTTTSNAPYGTKLSVSFKIYSIYTTHLDIIQQNDFKPDTIITIAKNLILGYTSSLKGRLKNTPSNPPMT
;
A
#
# COMPACT_ATOMS: atom_id res chain seq x y z
N LYS A 1 8.56 28.82 -5.51
CA LYS A 1 8.72 27.77 -4.48
C LYS A 1 7.92 26.55 -4.96
N MET A 2 8.54 25.64 -5.73
CA MET A 2 7.85 24.46 -6.26
C MET A 2 7.58 23.50 -5.11
N ILE A 3 6.31 23.22 -4.85
CA ILE A 3 5.90 22.16 -3.95
C ILE A 3 6.17 20.86 -4.71
N PHE A 4 7.36 20.30 -4.52
CA PHE A 4 7.62 18.93 -4.91
C PHE A 4 6.73 18.05 -4.03
N PHE A 5 5.65 17.51 -4.60
CA PHE A 5 4.98 16.35 -4.03
C PHE A 5 6.02 15.24 -3.97
N LYS A 6 6.63 15.06 -2.79
CA LYS A 6 7.38 13.84 -2.47
C LYS A 6 6.38 12.71 -2.69
N PHE A 7 6.50 11.99 -3.80
CA PHE A 7 5.80 10.73 -4.02
C PHE A 7 6.35 9.72 -2.99
N ASN A 8 5.92 9.87 -1.73
CA ASN A 8 6.17 8.99 -0.59
C ASN A 8 4.96 8.05 -0.43
N LEU A 9 5.07 7.06 0.45
CA LEU A 9 4.03 6.11 0.82
C LEU A 9 2.63 6.75 0.98
N LEU A 10 2.55 7.95 1.55
CA LEU A 10 1.38 8.82 1.69
C LEU A 10 0.71 9.15 0.35
N SER A 11 1.46 9.59 -0.65
CA SER A 11 0.96 9.87 -2.00
C SER A 11 0.55 8.61 -2.76
N PHE A 12 1.20 7.46 -2.52
CA PHE A 12 0.73 6.18 -3.04
C PHE A 12 -0.58 5.74 -2.37
N LYS A 13 -0.69 5.89 -1.05
CA LYS A 13 -1.92 5.67 -0.29
C LYS A 13 -3.05 6.55 -0.79
N ILE A 14 -2.79 7.85 -1.01
CA ILE A 14 -3.75 8.80 -1.60
C ILE A 14 -4.12 8.43 -3.05
N THR A 15 -3.20 7.86 -3.82
CA THR A 15 -3.49 7.43 -5.21
C THR A 15 -4.33 6.16 -5.25
N ILE A 16 -4.05 5.16 -4.41
CA ILE A 16 -4.92 3.99 -4.22
C ILE A 16 -6.31 4.48 -3.76
N LEU A 17 -6.37 5.36 -2.76
CA LEU A 17 -7.60 5.97 -2.26
C LEU A 17 -8.41 6.68 -3.37
N ALA A 18 -7.74 7.48 -4.20
CA ALA A 18 -8.38 8.20 -5.30
C ALA A 18 -8.79 7.29 -6.46
N VAL A 19 -8.05 6.23 -6.76
CA VAL A 19 -8.41 5.32 -7.87
C VAL A 19 -9.47 4.29 -7.45
N SER A 20 -9.44 3.85 -6.18
CA SER A 20 -10.38 2.84 -5.68
C SER A 20 -11.78 3.38 -5.35
N ILE A 21 -11.95 4.70 -5.17
CA ILE A 21 -13.18 5.25 -4.55
C ILE A 21 -13.91 6.29 -5.42
N THR A 22 -13.29 6.85 -6.46
CA THR A 22 -13.77 8.09 -7.10
C THR A 22 -14.91 7.97 -8.13
N PRO A 23 -15.57 6.81 -8.35
CA PRO A 23 -16.96 6.96 -8.86
C PRO A 23 -18.06 6.07 -8.26
N ALA A 24 -17.82 5.18 -7.29
CA ALA A 24 -18.79 4.11 -7.00
C ALA A 24 -19.42 4.07 -5.59
N TYR A 25 -18.91 4.80 -4.57
CA TYR A 25 -19.32 4.54 -3.18
C TYR A 25 -19.76 5.80 -2.42
N SER A 26 -20.87 5.67 -1.68
CA SER A 26 -21.60 6.77 -1.03
C SER A 26 -21.10 7.15 0.36
N VAL A 27 -20.21 6.36 0.98
CA VAL A 27 -19.65 6.61 2.31
C VAL A 27 -18.12 6.59 2.22
N TYR A 28 -17.51 7.77 2.21
CA TYR A 28 -16.07 7.95 2.09
C TYR A 28 -15.46 8.36 3.44
N ASP A 29 -14.70 7.44 4.06
CA ASP A 29 -13.90 7.72 5.24
C ASP A 29 -12.40 7.52 4.94
N PRO A 30 -11.66 8.60 4.60
CA PRO A 30 -10.26 8.52 4.19
C PRO A 30 -9.32 8.01 5.29
N GLU A 31 -9.68 8.18 6.57
CA GLU A 31 -8.82 7.76 7.69
C GLU A 31 -8.72 6.23 7.75
N ILE A 32 -9.84 5.54 7.56
CA ILE A 32 -9.93 4.07 7.60
C ILE A 32 -9.09 3.44 6.49
N PHE A 33 -9.16 4.01 5.29
CA PHE A 33 -8.34 3.54 4.16
C PHE A 33 -6.85 3.80 4.40
N PHE A 34 -6.50 4.99 4.91
CA PHE A 34 -5.12 5.32 5.20
C PHE A 34 -4.53 4.37 6.25
N ASP A 35 -5.28 4.10 7.30
CA ASP A 35 -4.93 3.18 8.38
C ASP A 35 -4.75 1.74 7.85
N ALA A 36 -5.67 1.23 7.04
CA ALA A 36 -5.54 -0.10 6.45
C ALA A 36 -4.33 -0.21 5.51
N CYS A 37 -4.11 0.78 4.64
CA CYS A 37 -2.92 0.78 3.80
C CYS A 37 -1.63 0.93 4.62
N SER A 38 -1.66 1.64 5.76
CA SER A 38 -0.53 1.71 6.69
C SER A 38 -0.24 0.36 7.31
N ASN A 39 -1.28 -0.35 7.76
CA ASN A 39 -1.14 -1.70 8.31
C ASN A 39 -0.53 -2.67 7.29
N VAL A 40 -0.97 -2.63 6.04
CA VAL A 40 -0.45 -3.52 4.99
C VAL A 40 0.98 -3.15 4.59
N LEU A 41 1.25 -1.87 4.32
CA LEU A 41 2.53 -1.47 3.74
C LEU A 41 3.62 -1.28 4.78
N ILE A 42 3.32 -0.70 5.94
CA ILE A 42 4.31 -0.43 6.99
C ILE A 42 4.38 -1.63 7.92
N ASP A 43 3.29 -1.93 8.62
CA ASP A 43 3.34 -2.88 9.74
C ASP A 43 3.55 -4.31 9.27
N TYR A 44 2.97 -4.68 8.12
CA TYR A 44 3.04 -6.02 7.57
C TYR A 44 4.15 -6.22 6.53
N ALA A 45 4.31 -5.29 5.60
CA ALA A 45 5.34 -5.40 4.56
C ALA A 45 6.69 -4.75 4.94
N GLY A 46 6.73 -3.93 5.99
CA GLY A 46 7.96 -3.32 6.50
C GLY A 46 8.47 -2.12 5.72
N PHE A 47 7.65 -1.49 4.87
CA PHE A 47 8.06 -0.27 4.16
C PHE A 47 8.26 0.87 5.14
N GLN A 48 9.35 1.61 4.95
CA GLN A 48 9.81 2.63 5.90
C GLN A 48 9.37 4.04 5.50
N ASN A 49 8.67 4.18 4.36
CA ASN A 49 8.37 5.48 3.76
C ASN A 49 9.64 6.30 3.44
N ASP A 50 10.75 5.60 3.23
CA ASP A 50 12.00 6.12 2.71
C ASP A 50 12.21 5.48 1.34
N VAL A 51 12.15 6.29 0.29
CA VAL A 51 12.21 5.80 -1.09
C VAL A 51 13.51 5.04 -1.37
N ALA A 52 14.65 5.51 -0.85
CA ALA A 52 15.94 4.89 -1.12
C ALA A 52 16.06 3.54 -0.38
N GLN A 53 15.67 3.52 0.90
CA GLN A 53 15.69 2.29 1.69
C GLN A 53 14.68 1.27 1.20
N ASP A 54 13.47 1.70 0.85
CA ASP A 54 12.42 0.85 0.30
C ASP A 54 12.88 0.23 -1.02
N LEU A 55 13.57 0.99 -1.89
CA LEU A 55 14.13 0.46 -3.14
C LEU A 55 15.22 -0.59 -2.92
N ILE A 56 16.13 -0.36 -1.96
CA ILE A 56 17.17 -1.35 -1.59
C ILE A 56 16.52 -2.63 -1.07
N ASN A 57 15.57 -2.50 -0.15
CA ASN A 57 14.79 -3.62 0.37
C ASN A 57 14.01 -4.32 -0.76
N ILE A 58 13.65 -3.56 -1.78
CA ILE A 58 12.99 -4.05 -2.98
C ILE A 58 13.84 -4.96 -3.82
N ASP A 59 15.06 -4.56 -4.14
CA ASP A 59 15.91 -5.41 -4.95
C ASP A 59 16.44 -6.62 -4.18
N ASN A 60 16.41 -6.55 -2.83
CA ASN A 60 16.76 -7.65 -1.93
C ASN A 60 15.59 -8.56 -1.53
N LEU A 61 14.39 -8.42 -2.14
CA LEU A 61 13.18 -9.21 -1.85
C LEU A 61 12.76 -9.23 -0.37
N THR A 62 13.17 -8.24 0.43
CA THR A 62 13.08 -8.27 1.89
C THR A 62 11.65 -8.32 2.40
N TYR A 63 10.67 -7.76 1.69
CA TYR A 63 9.25 -7.80 2.09
C TYR A 63 8.61 -9.17 1.93
N HIS A 64 9.06 -10.04 1.02
CA HIS A 64 8.54 -11.41 0.96
C HIS A 64 8.89 -12.17 2.26
N THR A 65 10.12 -12.01 2.72
CA THR A 65 10.57 -12.56 4.00
C THR A 65 9.88 -11.88 5.18
N THR A 66 9.73 -10.55 5.15
CA THR A 66 9.09 -9.77 6.22
C THR A 66 7.62 -10.15 6.41
N THR A 67 6.85 -10.23 5.32
CA THR A 67 5.44 -10.64 5.37
C THR A 67 5.27 -12.10 5.83
N SER A 68 6.14 -13.00 5.38
CA SER A 68 6.14 -14.41 5.79
C SER A 68 6.42 -14.57 7.29
N ASN A 69 7.36 -13.77 7.82
CA ASN A 69 7.78 -13.79 9.22
C ASN A 69 7.00 -12.81 10.12
N ALA A 70 6.02 -12.07 9.57
CA ALA A 70 5.27 -11.10 10.35
C ALA A 70 4.57 -11.77 11.56
N PRO A 71 4.54 -11.10 12.72
CA PRO A 71 3.86 -11.61 13.91
C PRO A 71 2.41 -11.98 13.61
N TYR A 72 1.90 -13.01 14.30
CA TYR A 72 0.52 -13.46 14.11
C TYR A 72 -0.49 -12.33 14.33
N GLY A 73 -0.28 -11.48 15.36
CA GLY A 73 -1.12 -10.31 15.62
C GLY A 73 -1.17 -9.32 14.46
N THR A 74 -0.03 -9.08 13.79
CA THR A 74 0.04 -8.23 12.60
C THR A 74 -0.72 -8.83 11.42
N LYS A 75 -0.56 -10.13 11.18
CA LYS A 75 -1.30 -10.87 10.14
C LYS A 75 -2.81 -10.79 10.36
N LEU A 76 -3.24 -10.95 11.61
CA LEU A 76 -4.65 -10.86 12.00
C LEU A 76 -5.20 -9.43 11.84
N SER A 77 -4.45 -8.41 12.27
CA SER A 77 -4.82 -6.99 12.10
C SER A 77 -5.04 -6.63 10.62
N VAL A 78 -4.09 -7.02 9.76
CA VAL A 78 -4.23 -6.83 8.30
C VAL A 78 -5.46 -7.52 7.75
N SER A 79 -5.71 -8.76 8.21
CA SER A 79 -6.86 -9.54 7.77
C SER A 79 -8.18 -8.85 8.11
N PHE A 80 -8.33 -8.36 9.34
CA PHE A 80 -9.51 -7.61 9.77
C PHE A 80 -9.69 -6.29 9.02
N LYS A 81 -8.62 -5.51 8.84
CA LYS A 81 -8.71 -4.21 8.15
C LYS A 81 -9.07 -4.37 6.67
N ILE A 82 -8.47 -5.33 5.97
CA ILE A 82 -8.83 -5.64 4.58
C ILE A 82 -10.28 -6.12 4.50
N TYR A 83 -10.68 -7.06 5.36
CA TYR A 83 -12.06 -7.54 5.40
C TYR A 83 -13.06 -6.40 5.59
N SER A 84 -12.84 -5.55 6.60
CA SER A 84 -13.73 -4.45 6.95
C SER A 84 -13.83 -3.42 5.81
N ILE A 85 -12.72 -3.11 5.13
CA ILE A 85 -12.76 -2.20 3.99
C ILE A 85 -13.59 -2.77 2.85
N TYR A 86 -13.34 -4.00 2.44
CA TYR A 86 -13.95 -4.56 1.22
C TYR A 86 -15.40 -5.01 1.41
N THR A 87 -15.81 -5.32 2.64
CA THR A 87 -17.17 -5.81 2.93
C THR A 87 -18.09 -4.78 3.58
N THR A 88 -17.55 -3.81 4.32
CA THR A 88 -18.36 -2.87 5.11
C THR A 88 -18.25 -1.43 4.59
N HIS A 89 -17.04 -0.96 4.31
CA HIS A 89 -16.82 0.45 3.95
C HIS A 89 -17.02 0.69 2.45
N LEU A 90 -16.52 -0.22 1.61
CA LEU A 90 -16.69 -0.16 0.17
C LEU A 90 -17.84 -1.03 -0.32
N ASP A 91 -18.29 -2.02 0.47
CA ASP A 91 -19.34 -2.98 0.06
C ASP A 91 -19.09 -3.59 -1.35
N ILE A 92 -17.82 -3.92 -1.64
CA ILE A 92 -17.39 -4.50 -2.93
C ILE A 92 -17.61 -6.01 -2.94
N ILE A 93 -17.37 -6.65 -1.80
CA ILE A 93 -17.43 -8.10 -1.64
C ILE A 93 -18.43 -8.40 -0.52
N GLN A 94 -19.42 -9.22 -0.79
CA GLN A 94 -20.34 -9.67 0.26
C GLN A 94 -19.58 -10.51 1.30
N GLN A 95 -19.98 -10.41 2.57
CA GLN A 95 -19.27 -11.08 3.67
C GLN A 95 -19.12 -12.60 3.46
N ASN A 96 -20.14 -13.24 2.88
CA ASN A 96 -20.15 -14.67 2.61
C ASN A 96 -19.25 -15.08 1.44
N ASP A 97 -18.94 -14.15 0.55
CA ASP A 97 -18.08 -14.38 -0.62
C ASP A 97 -16.61 -14.05 -0.33
N PHE A 98 -16.33 -13.47 0.84
CA PHE A 98 -14.99 -13.07 1.23
C PHE A 98 -14.17 -14.27 1.71
N LYS A 99 -13.28 -14.77 0.85
CA LYS A 99 -12.42 -15.93 1.13
C LYS A 99 -11.09 -15.51 1.77
N PRO A 100 -10.45 -16.36 2.59
CA PRO A 100 -9.13 -16.08 3.17
C PRO A 100 -8.06 -15.72 2.11
N ASP A 101 -8.07 -16.39 0.96
CA ASP A 101 -7.13 -16.13 -0.14
C ASP A 101 -7.27 -14.72 -0.74
N THR A 102 -8.45 -14.11 -0.59
CA THR A 102 -8.71 -12.73 -1.01
C THR A 102 -7.84 -11.75 -0.23
N ILE A 103 -7.60 -12.00 1.07
CA ILE A 103 -6.75 -11.16 1.93
C ILE A 103 -5.32 -11.18 1.41
N ILE A 104 -4.79 -12.38 1.14
CA ILE A 104 -3.43 -12.58 0.65
C ILE A 104 -3.26 -11.87 -0.69
N THR A 105 -4.25 -11.99 -1.57
CA THR A 105 -4.24 -11.37 -2.90
C THR A 105 -4.26 -9.85 -2.81
N ILE A 106 -5.14 -9.27 -2.00
CA ILE A 106 -5.23 -7.81 -1.82
C ILE A 106 -3.93 -7.26 -1.22
N ALA A 107 -3.40 -7.90 -0.18
CA ALA A 107 -2.14 -7.47 0.43
C ALA A 107 -0.97 -7.52 -0.57
N LYS A 108 -0.86 -8.60 -1.35
CA LYS A 108 0.14 -8.71 -2.42
C LYS A 108 -0.01 -7.62 -3.48
N ASN A 109 -1.23 -7.33 -3.92
CA ASN A 109 -1.48 -6.31 -4.92
C ASN A 109 -1.13 -4.90 -4.41
N LEU A 110 -1.41 -4.59 -3.14
CA LEU A 110 -1.00 -3.33 -2.51
C LEU A 110 0.53 -3.19 -2.47
N ILE A 111 1.22 -4.25 -2.05
CA ILE A 111 2.68 -4.28 -2.00
C ILE A 111 3.28 -4.15 -3.41
N LEU A 112 2.78 -4.90 -4.38
CA LEU A 112 3.22 -4.86 -5.78
C LEU A 112 2.96 -3.49 -6.41
N GLY A 113 1.82 -2.87 -6.14
CA GLY A 113 1.48 -1.55 -6.62
C GLY A 113 2.45 -0.49 -6.08
N TYR A 114 2.77 -0.55 -4.78
CA TYR A 114 3.73 0.40 -4.18
C TYR A 114 5.13 0.20 -4.76
N THR A 115 5.60 -1.05 -4.81
CA THR A 115 6.89 -1.42 -5.41
C THR A 115 7.01 -0.95 -6.86
N SER A 116 5.98 -1.18 -7.68
CA SER A 116 5.95 -0.76 -9.08
C SER A 116 5.97 0.76 -9.22
N SER A 117 5.28 1.48 -8.33
CA SER A 117 5.27 2.94 -8.30
C SER A 117 6.66 3.51 -7.96
N LEU A 118 7.36 2.90 -7.00
CA LEU A 118 8.73 3.28 -6.66
C LEU A 118 9.70 3.02 -7.83
N LYS A 119 9.65 1.82 -8.44
CA LYS A 119 10.50 1.48 -9.60
C LYS A 119 10.17 2.31 -10.85
N GLY A 120 8.91 2.67 -11.06
CA GLY A 120 8.49 3.53 -12.16
C GLY A 120 9.09 4.93 -12.09
N ARG A 121 9.26 5.51 -10.89
CA ARG A 121 9.95 6.81 -10.73
C ARG A 121 11.43 6.72 -11.11
N LEU A 122 12.13 5.65 -10.76
CA LEU A 122 13.54 5.44 -11.14
C LEU A 122 13.74 5.57 -12.66
N LYS A 123 12.81 5.03 -13.46
CA LYS A 123 12.88 5.10 -14.93
C LYS A 123 12.54 6.48 -15.50
N ASN A 124 11.71 7.25 -14.81
CA ASN A 124 11.15 8.51 -15.32
C ASN A 124 11.77 9.77 -14.68
N THR A 125 12.72 9.62 -13.76
CA THR A 125 13.43 10.76 -13.18
C THR A 125 14.60 11.13 -14.10
N PRO A 126 14.66 12.36 -14.66
CA PRO A 126 15.82 12.79 -15.41
C PRO A 126 17.05 12.70 -14.51
N SER A 127 18.11 12.06 -15.00
CA SER A 127 19.44 12.09 -14.36
C SER A 127 19.98 13.51 -14.46
N ASN A 128 19.50 14.40 -13.60
CA ASN A 128 20.08 15.73 -13.49
C ASN A 128 21.32 15.59 -12.60
N PRO A 129 22.53 15.83 -13.12
CA PRO A 129 23.73 15.85 -12.29
C PRO A 129 23.57 16.93 -11.20
N PRO A 130 24.24 16.77 -10.05
CA PRO A 130 24.19 17.76 -8.98
C PRO A 130 24.65 19.10 -9.56
N MET A 131 23.81 20.13 -9.43
CA MET A 131 24.22 21.50 -9.74
C MET A 131 25.32 21.87 -8.74
N THR A 132 26.56 21.96 -9.24
CA THR A 132 27.71 22.57 -8.58
C THR A 132 27.59 24.08 -8.57
#